data_AF-E6XSF7-F1
#
_entry.id   AF-E6XSF7-F1
#
_cell.length_a   1.000
_cell.length_b   1.000
_cell.length_c   1.000
_cell.angle_alpha   90.00
_cell.angle_beta   90.00
_cell.angle_gamma   90.00
#
_symmetry.space_group_name_H-M   'P 1'
#
loop_
_entity.id
_entity.type
_entity.pdbx_description
1 polymer ?
#
loop_
_entity_poly.entity_id
_entity_poly.type
_entity_poly.pdbx_seq_one_letter_code
_entity_poly.pdbx_strand_id
1 'polypeptide(L)'
;MTYTVFKVTGFKFEDTTAVKIGFKAGDYILKVNGEHLANLETLQSTIRANTGQDAEFTVLRCTEEITLKGKCETLGVNLESLRLEDTLVKSYVGKEIEATEQFQKDSKFMASLGYYPVNQQYTQGSYGVGAFLIALFLCFFFFIGILAFIFMLIVKPAGSLTVTYKRRESEASPAAARSDEKICPDCAEPVKAEAKICRYCRHSFSE
;
A
#
# COMPACT_ATOMS: atom_id res chain seq x y z
N MET A 1 -12.99 0.09 -8.13
CA MET A 1 -12.50 1.48 -8.10
C MET A 1 -11.04 1.45 -7.68
N THR A 2 -10.13 1.98 -8.49
CA THR A 2 -8.69 1.96 -8.23
C THR A 2 -8.31 3.28 -7.55
N TYR A 3 -7.70 3.21 -6.38
CA TYR A 3 -7.16 4.37 -5.67
C TYR A 3 -5.67 4.16 -5.39
N THR A 4 -4.95 5.26 -5.29
CA THR A 4 -3.49 5.29 -5.10
C THR A 4 -3.21 5.88 -3.72
N VAL A 5 -2.36 5.21 -2.95
CA VAL A 5 -1.82 5.75 -1.70
C VAL A 5 -0.42 6.27 -1.96
N PHE A 6 -0.07 7.38 -1.31
CA PHE A 6 1.23 8.02 -1.51
C PHE A 6 2.08 7.90 -0.25
N LYS A 7 3.19 7.18 -0.36
CA LYS A 7 4.18 7.06 0.72
C LYS A 7 5.07 8.29 0.73
N VAL A 8 5.17 8.95 1.87
CA VAL A 8 6.13 10.03 2.12
C VAL A 8 7.51 9.39 2.33
N THR A 9 8.41 9.51 1.36
CA THR A 9 9.76 8.95 1.45
C THR A 9 10.75 9.93 2.10
N GLY A 10 10.42 11.21 2.13
CA GLY A 10 11.21 12.25 2.77
C GLY A 10 10.67 13.64 2.46
N PHE A 11 11.44 14.66 2.83
CA PHE A 11 11.10 16.07 2.64
C PHE A 11 12.15 16.73 1.76
N LYS A 12 11.74 17.72 0.95
CA LYS A 12 12.66 18.49 0.10
C LYS A 12 13.60 19.37 0.93
N PHE A 13 13.11 19.91 2.05
CA PHE A 13 13.84 20.75 3.01
C PHE A 13 13.33 20.49 4.43
N GLU A 14 14.07 20.92 5.44
CA GLU A 14 13.72 20.71 6.86
C GLU A 14 12.46 21.49 7.30
N ASP A 15 12.21 22.67 6.73
CA ASP A 15 11.09 23.56 7.11
C ASP A 15 9.91 23.54 6.12
N THR A 16 9.57 22.36 5.58
CA THR A 16 8.46 22.23 4.63
C THR A 16 7.10 22.34 5.31
N THR A 17 6.06 22.76 4.58
CA THR A 17 4.70 22.84 5.12
C THR A 17 4.21 21.48 5.61
N ALA A 18 4.60 20.37 4.97
CA ALA A 18 4.27 19.04 5.47
C ALA A 18 4.88 18.78 6.87
N VAL A 19 6.11 19.20 7.14
CA VAL A 19 6.70 19.09 8.48
C VAL A 19 5.91 19.93 9.49
N LYS A 20 5.52 21.16 9.11
CA LYS A 20 4.69 22.04 9.97
C LYS A 20 3.31 21.46 10.27
N ILE A 21 2.70 20.77 9.30
CA ILE A 21 1.42 20.06 9.45
C ILE A 21 1.60 18.78 10.29
N GLY A 22 2.83 18.28 10.44
CA GLY A 22 3.15 17.11 11.28
C GLY A 22 3.29 15.80 10.51
N PHE A 23 3.52 15.85 9.19
CA PHE A 23 3.91 14.67 8.41
C PHE A 23 5.26 14.13 8.87
N LYS A 24 5.44 12.81 8.73
CA LYS A 24 6.69 12.11 8.98
C LYS A 24 7.06 11.25 7.77
N ALA A 25 8.35 11.00 7.58
CA ALA A 25 8.79 10.03 6.59
C ALA A 25 8.25 8.64 6.98
N GLY A 26 7.67 7.93 6.00
CA GLY A 26 6.96 6.67 6.18
C GLY A 26 5.44 6.80 6.29
N ASP A 27 4.89 8.02 6.38
CA ASP A 27 3.43 8.21 6.35
C ASP A 27 2.86 7.86 4.97
N TYR A 28 1.67 7.26 4.93
CA TYR A 28 0.94 6.99 3.70
C TYR A 28 -0.31 7.85 3.62
N ILE A 29 -0.39 8.71 2.61
CA ILE A 29 -1.57 9.54 2.38
C ILE A 29 -2.68 8.67 1.79
N LEU A 30 -3.76 8.49 2.54
CA LEU A 30 -4.93 7.71 2.13
C LEU A 30 -6.00 8.58 1.47
N LYS A 31 -6.27 9.74 2.09
CA LYS A 31 -7.33 10.67 1.68
C LYS A 31 -6.91 12.11 1.90
N VAL A 32 -7.51 13.01 1.12
CA VAL A 32 -7.46 14.46 1.32
C VAL A 32 -8.89 14.98 1.33
N ASN A 33 -9.27 15.70 2.38
CA ASN A 33 -10.62 16.21 2.60
C ASN A 33 -11.71 15.12 2.54
N GLY A 34 -11.39 13.91 3.02
CA GLY A 34 -12.30 12.76 3.00
C GLY A 34 -12.36 12.01 1.66
N GLU A 35 -11.75 12.52 0.59
CA GLU A 35 -11.73 11.89 -0.72
C GLU A 35 -10.47 11.05 -0.97
N HIS A 36 -10.65 9.88 -1.60
CA HIS A 36 -9.53 9.04 -2.02
C HIS A 36 -8.84 9.60 -3.26
N LEU A 37 -7.53 9.41 -3.33
CA LEU A 37 -6.72 9.92 -4.42
C LEU A 37 -6.65 8.87 -5.54
N ALA A 38 -6.96 9.27 -6.78
CA ALA A 38 -6.83 8.36 -7.93
C ALA A 38 -5.37 8.28 -8.41
N ASN A 39 -4.69 9.43 -8.46
CA ASN A 39 -3.33 9.56 -8.97
C ASN A 39 -2.63 10.81 -8.39
N LEU A 40 -1.36 11.02 -8.79
CA LEU A 40 -0.56 12.13 -8.28
C LEU A 40 -1.12 13.49 -8.70
N GLU A 41 -1.74 13.56 -9.86
CA GLU A 41 -2.35 14.79 -10.38
C GLU A 41 -3.54 15.20 -9.51
N THR A 42 -4.40 14.26 -9.11
CA THR A 42 -5.51 14.51 -8.17
C THR A 42 -4.98 15.07 -6.85
N LEU A 43 -3.90 14.50 -6.31
CA LEU A 43 -3.28 15.01 -5.08
C LEU A 43 -2.79 16.46 -5.27
N GLN A 44 -2.07 16.72 -6.36
CA GLN A 44 -1.55 18.06 -6.66
C GLN A 44 -2.67 19.08 -6.90
N SER A 45 -3.74 18.71 -7.63
CA SER A 45 -4.87 19.58 -7.90
C SER A 45 -5.64 19.89 -6.62
N THR A 46 -5.86 18.90 -5.74
CA THR A 46 -6.56 19.12 -4.46
C THR A 46 -5.76 20.03 -3.54
N ILE A 47 -4.43 19.87 -3.47
CA ILE A 47 -3.58 20.79 -2.70
C ILE A 47 -3.63 22.21 -3.26
N ARG A 48 -3.52 22.37 -4.58
CA ARG A 48 -3.60 23.68 -5.26
C ARG A 48 -4.97 24.34 -5.05
N ALA A 49 -6.06 23.58 -5.11
CA ALA A 49 -7.40 24.09 -4.89
C ALA A 49 -7.63 24.58 -3.45
N ASN A 50 -6.94 24.00 -2.47
CA ASN A 50 -7.01 24.37 -1.06
C ASN A 50 -5.85 25.30 -0.63
N THR A 51 -5.17 25.95 -1.58
CA THR A 51 -4.05 26.84 -1.28
C THR A 51 -4.46 27.98 -0.35
N GLY A 52 -3.79 28.08 0.80
CA GLY A 52 -4.08 29.09 1.83
C GLY A 52 -5.27 28.75 2.75
N GLN A 53 -5.96 27.64 2.50
CA GLN A 53 -7.05 27.12 3.34
C GLN A 53 -6.59 25.89 4.13
N ASP A 54 -7.31 25.56 5.20
CA ASP A 54 -7.04 24.36 5.98
C ASP A 54 -7.45 23.12 5.18
N ALA A 55 -6.46 22.26 4.90
CA ALA A 55 -6.70 20.95 4.28
C ALA A 55 -6.60 19.85 5.34
N GLU A 56 -7.44 18.83 5.19
CA GLU A 56 -7.49 17.66 6.07
C GLU A 56 -6.86 16.46 5.36
N PHE A 57 -5.79 15.92 5.92
CA PHE A 57 -5.09 14.75 5.38
C PHE A 57 -5.32 13.55 6.29
N THR A 58 -5.90 12.49 5.75
CA THR A 58 -5.92 11.20 6.44
C THR A 58 -4.67 10.43 6.04
N VAL A 59 -3.76 10.25 6.99
CA VAL A 59 -2.52 9.52 6.80
C VAL A 59 -2.51 8.23 7.62
N LEU A 60 -1.96 7.18 7.06
CA LEU A 60 -1.70 5.94 7.77
C LEU A 60 -0.25 5.97 8.24
N ARG A 61 -0.07 6.01 9.56
CA ARG A 61 1.23 5.99 10.22
C ARG A 61 1.35 4.70 11.02
N CYS A 62 2.32 3.87 10.67
CA CYS A 62 2.44 2.49 11.17
C CYS A 62 1.21 1.65 10.80
N THR A 63 0.16 1.66 11.63
CA THR A 63 -1.09 0.90 11.45
C THR A 63 -2.32 1.70 11.87
N GLU A 64 -2.16 2.98 12.21
CA GLU A 64 -3.23 3.85 12.69
C GLU A 64 -3.49 4.96 11.68
N GLU A 65 -4.77 5.22 11.40
CA GLU A 65 -5.19 6.40 10.64
C GLU A 65 -5.13 7.63 11.54
N ILE A 66 -4.34 8.61 11.13
CA ILE A 66 -4.15 9.89 11.79
C ILE A 66 -4.67 10.98 10.85
N THR A 67 -5.50 11.86 11.39
CA THR A 67 -5.94 13.06 10.69
C THR A 67 -4.98 14.21 10.99
N LEU A 68 -4.32 14.73 9.96
CA LEU A 68 -3.49 15.93 10.02
C LEU A 68 -4.26 17.09 9.40
N LYS A 69 -4.29 18.24 10.08
CA LYS A 69 -4.97 19.45 9.59
C LYS A 69 -3.98 20.60 9.54
N GLY A 70 -4.03 21.36 8.46
CA GLY A 70 -3.32 22.63 8.40
C GLY A 70 -3.34 23.27 7.02
N LYS A 71 -2.89 24.52 6.98
CA LYS A 71 -2.82 25.31 5.76
C LYS A 71 -1.85 24.68 4.76
N CYS A 72 -2.36 24.33 3.59
CA CYS A 72 -1.54 23.67 2.59
C CYS A 72 -1.29 24.61 1.40
N GLU A 73 -0.07 25.12 1.26
CA GLU A 73 0.35 25.81 0.04
C GLU A 73 1.08 24.83 -0.88
N THR A 74 2.16 24.24 -0.39
CA THR A 74 2.87 23.12 -1.02
C THR A 74 3.32 22.14 0.05
N LEU A 75 3.18 20.84 -0.16
CA LEU A 75 3.62 19.87 0.86
C LEU A 75 5.14 19.84 1.03
N GLY A 76 5.91 20.00 -0.05
CA GLY A 76 7.37 19.91 0.00
C GLY A 76 7.89 18.50 0.31
N VAL A 77 7.13 17.46 -0.01
CA VAL A 77 7.47 16.04 0.24
C VAL A 77 7.96 15.33 -1.01
N ASN A 78 8.77 14.28 -0.81
CA ASN A 78 9.03 13.25 -1.81
C ASN A 78 8.00 12.13 -1.65
N LEU A 79 7.35 11.74 -2.75
CA LEU A 79 6.27 10.77 -2.74
C LEU A 79 6.60 9.57 -3.61
N GLU A 80 6.25 8.40 -3.12
CA GLU A 80 6.20 7.15 -3.89
C GLU A 80 4.74 6.69 -3.99
N SER A 81 4.24 6.49 -5.21
CA SER A 81 2.86 6.06 -5.45
C SER A 81 2.74 4.55 -5.31
N LEU A 82 1.87 4.07 -4.43
CA LEU A 82 1.41 2.69 -4.39
C LEU A 82 -0.01 2.62 -4.99
N ARG A 83 -0.13 1.97 -6.15
CA ARG A 83 -1.43 1.62 -6.72
C ARG A 83 -2.00 0.43 -5.95
N LEU A 84 -3.22 0.58 -5.44
CA LEU A 84 -3.90 -0.49 -4.72
C LEU A 84 -4.78 -1.28 -5.69
N GLU A 85 -4.24 -2.39 -6.17
CA GLU A 85 -4.90 -3.37 -7.06
C GLU A 85 -5.42 -4.57 -6.25
N ASP A 86 -6.34 -5.36 -6.79
CA ASP A 86 -6.91 -6.50 -6.05
C ASP A 86 -5.87 -7.58 -5.71
N THR A 87 -4.83 -7.69 -6.52
CA THR A 87 -3.65 -8.52 -6.27
C THR A 87 -2.40 -7.64 -6.36
N LEU A 88 -1.56 -7.68 -5.32
CA LEU A 88 -0.33 -6.90 -5.24
C LEU A 88 0.85 -7.84 -4.94
N VAL A 89 1.89 -7.79 -5.77
CA VAL A 89 3.12 -8.55 -5.54
C VAL A 89 4.18 -7.63 -4.97
N LYS A 90 4.73 -7.95 -3.80
CA LYS A 90 5.87 -7.24 -3.19
C LYS A 90 7.07 -8.17 -3.07
N SER A 91 8.26 -7.60 -3.26
CA SER A 91 9.53 -8.31 -3.14
C SER A 91 10.38 -7.65 -2.06
N TYR A 92 10.90 -8.47 -1.14
CA TYR A 92 11.77 -8.05 -0.04
C TYR A 92 13.16 -8.63 -0.26
N VAL A 93 14.15 -7.76 -0.49
CA VAL A 93 15.53 -8.17 -0.78
C VAL A 93 16.30 -8.32 0.52
N GLY A 94 17.06 -9.40 0.64
CA GLY A 94 17.90 -9.64 1.80
C GLY A 94 18.20 -11.12 1.99
N LYS A 95 18.87 -11.44 3.09
CA LYS A 95 18.91 -12.82 3.58
C LYS A 95 17.51 -13.20 4.06
N GLU A 96 17.21 -14.50 4.10
CA GLU A 96 15.88 -15.01 4.45
C GLU A 96 15.33 -14.39 5.75
N ILE A 97 16.15 -14.28 6.79
CA ILE A 97 15.77 -13.67 8.08
C ILE A 97 15.43 -12.18 7.91
N GLU A 98 16.29 -11.42 7.25
CA GLU A 98 16.12 -9.97 7.03
C GLU A 98 14.90 -9.67 6.17
N ALA A 99 14.70 -10.45 5.09
CA ALA A 99 13.56 -10.33 4.20
C ALA A 99 12.26 -10.69 4.91
N THR A 100 12.28 -11.71 5.79
CA THR A 100 11.14 -12.10 6.62
C THR A 100 10.80 -11.00 7.63
N GLU A 101 11.78 -10.38 8.26
CA GLU A 101 11.56 -9.27 9.19
C GLU A 101 10.93 -8.06 8.49
N GLN A 102 11.44 -7.70 7.30
CA GLN A 102 10.85 -6.64 6.47
C GLN A 102 9.41 -6.97 6.09
N PHE A 103 9.15 -8.21 5.66
CA PHE A 103 7.81 -8.70 5.36
C PHE A 103 6.88 -8.61 6.57
N GLN A 104 7.30 -9.04 7.76
CA GLN A 104 6.46 -8.97 8.97
C GLN A 104 6.11 -7.54 9.38
N LYS A 105 7.03 -6.59 9.17
CA LYS A 105 6.76 -5.16 9.40
C LYS A 105 5.75 -4.64 8.38
N ASP A 106 5.95 -4.96 7.11
CA ASP A 106 5.10 -4.50 6.02
C ASP A 106 3.72 -5.20 5.99
N SER A 107 3.61 -6.45 6.44
CA SER A 107 2.36 -7.21 6.46
C SER A 107 1.33 -6.61 7.40
N LYS A 108 1.76 -6.00 8.52
CA LYS A 108 0.87 -5.27 9.43
C LYS A 108 0.27 -4.05 8.75
N PHE A 109 1.08 -3.31 8.01
CA PHE A 109 0.64 -2.17 7.22
C PHE A 109 -0.30 -2.61 6.08
N MET A 110 0.06 -3.65 5.33
CA MET A 110 -0.80 -4.23 4.29
C MET A 110 -2.15 -4.70 4.86
N ALA A 111 -2.17 -5.28 6.06
CA ALA A 111 -3.41 -5.66 6.74
C ALA A 111 -4.32 -4.47 7.04
N SER A 112 -3.76 -3.32 7.45
CA SER A 112 -4.55 -2.09 7.64
C SER A 112 -5.14 -1.53 6.34
N LEU A 113 -4.55 -1.86 5.18
CA LEU A 113 -5.11 -1.57 3.86
C LEU A 113 -6.08 -2.65 3.35
N GLY A 114 -6.41 -3.65 4.17
CA GLY A 114 -7.31 -4.75 3.81
C GLY A 114 -6.67 -5.87 3.01
N TYR A 115 -5.34 -5.91 2.89
CA TYR A 115 -4.61 -6.97 2.19
C TYR A 115 -4.22 -8.12 3.12
N TYR A 116 -4.22 -9.33 2.58
CA TYR A 116 -3.67 -10.52 3.25
C TYR A 116 -2.72 -11.27 2.32
N PRO A 117 -1.63 -11.85 2.85
CA PRO A 117 -0.70 -12.62 2.04
C PRO A 117 -1.35 -13.96 1.65
N VAL A 118 -1.33 -14.31 0.36
CA VAL A 118 -1.86 -15.57 -0.17
C VAL A 118 -0.78 -16.53 -0.63
N ASN A 119 0.40 -16.02 -0.99
CA ASN A 119 1.55 -16.81 -1.40
C ASN A 119 2.83 -16.12 -0.96
N GLN A 120 3.80 -16.90 -0.50
CA GLN A 120 5.14 -16.45 -0.09
C GLN A 120 6.16 -17.42 -0.68
N GLN A 121 7.14 -16.90 -1.40
CA GLN A 121 8.21 -17.71 -1.98
C GLN A 121 9.54 -16.98 -1.81
N TYR A 122 10.48 -17.63 -1.13
CA TYR A 122 11.86 -17.16 -1.04
C TYR A 122 12.70 -17.76 -2.16
N THR A 123 13.41 -16.92 -2.90
CA THR A 123 14.39 -17.34 -3.90
C THR A 123 15.77 -16.98 -3.38
N GLN A 124 16.61 -17.99 -3.15
CA GLN A 124 17.99 -17.75 -2.74
C GLN A 124 18.75 -17.06 -3.87
N GLY A 125 19.51 -16.02 -3.54
CA GLY A 125 20.38 -15.34 -4.48
C GLY A 125 21.40 -16.31 -5.09
N SER A 126 21.67 -16.15 -6.39
CA SER A 126 22.66 -16.95 -7.09
C SER A 126 23.58 -16.05 -7.91
N TYR A 127 24.82 -16.51 -8.13
CA TYR A 127 25.74 -15.86 -9.04
C TYR A 127 25.31 -16.14 -10.48
N GLY A 128 25.23 -15.09 -11.29
CA GLY A 128 24.96 -15.22 -12.72
C GLY A 128 26.11 -15.90 -13.47
N VAL A 129 25.80 -16.45 -14.64
CA VAL A 129 26.77 -17.16 -15.51
C VAL A 129 27.99 -16.29 -15.86
N GLY A 130 27.82 -14.98 -16.01
CA GLY A 130 28.94 -14.06 -16.28
C GLY A 130 30.00 -14.06 -15.18
N ALA A 131 29.59 -14.21 -13.91
CA ALA A 131 30.50 -14.24 -12.78
C ALA A 131 31.38 -15.51 -12.80
N PHE A 132 30.80 -16.64 -13.23
CA PHE A 132 31.52 -17.89 -13.47
C PHE A 132 32.53 -17.80 -14.62
N LEU A 133 32.16 -17.16 -15.74
CA LEU A 133 33.08 -16.96 -16.87
C LEU A 133 34.27 -16.09 -16.49
N ILE A 134 34.05 -15.03 -15.72
CA ILE A 134 35.12 -14.16 -15.20
C ILE A 134 36.03 -14.95 -14.25
N ALA A 135 35.46 -15.69 -13.30
CA ALA A 135 36.24 -16.52 -12.38
C ALA A 135 37.07 -17.58 -13.12
N LEU A 136 36.51 -18.19 -14.17
CA LEU A 136 37.20 -19.17 -15.01
C LEU A 136 38.33 -18.54 -15.82
N PHE A 137 38.14 -17.34 -16.37
CA PHE A 137 39.22 -16.60 -17.04
C PHE A 137 40.36 -16.26 -16.06
N LEU A 138 40.03 -15.87 -14.83
CA LEU A 138 40.99 -15.56 -13.78
C LEU A 138 41.77 -16.79 -13.27
N CYS A 139 41.31 -18.02 -13.54
CA CYS A 139 42.07 -19.23 -13.19
C CYS A 139 43.40 -19.33 -13.94
N PHE A 140 43.49 -18.76 -15.15
CA PHE A 140 44.72 -18.75 -15.95
C PHE A 140 45.79 -17.80 -15.42
N PHE A 141 45.42 -16.86 -14.54
CA PHE A 141 46.30 -15.88 -13.94
C PHE A 141 46.54 -16.21 -12.45
N PHE A 142 47.44 -17.16 -12.16
CA PHE A 142 47.97 -17.38 -10.80
C PHE A 142 47.01 -18.03 -9.77
N PHE A 143 46.09 -18.91 -10.18
CA PHE A 143 45.08 -19.53 -9.30
C PHE A 143 44.12 -18.54 -8.60
N ILE A 144 44.16 -17.25 -8.97
CA ILE A 144 43.28 -16.20 -8.45
C ILE A 144 41.81 -16.58 -8.72
N GLY A 145 41.53 -17.17 -9.88
CA GLY A 145 40.20 -17.69 -10.20
C GLY A 145 39.73 -18.79 -9.24
N ILE A 146 40.62 -19.69 -8.77
CA ILE A 146 40.24 -20.74 -7.80
C ILE A 146 39.81 -20.11 -6.47
N LEU A 147 40.53 -19.11 -5.99
CA LEU A 147 40.15 -18.35 -4.80
C LEU A 147 38.79 -17.65 -4.96
N ALA A 148 38.54 -17.04 -6.13
CA ALA A 148 37.25 -16.44 -6.45
C ALA A 148 36.10 -17.47 -6.49
N PHE A 149 36.35 -18.67 -7.04
CA PHE A 149 35.39 -19.78 -7.02
C PHE A 149 35.06 -20.24 -5.60
N ILE A 150 36.08 -20.48 -4.77
CA ILE A 150 35.89 -20.87 -3.37
C ILE A 150 35.06 -19.79 -2.65
N PHE A 151 35.38 -18.51 -2.86
CA PHE A 151 34.62 -17.41 -2.29
C PHE A 151 33.15 -17.44 -2.72
N MET A 152 32.85 -17.63 -4.01
CA MET A 152 31.47 -17.72 -4.53
C MET A 152 30.70 -18.95 -4.02
N LEU A 153 31.38 -20.03 -3.64
CA LEU A 153 30.74 -21.19 -3.03
C LEU A 153 30.41 -20.96 -1.55
N ILE A 154 31.20 -20.14 -0.86
CA ILE A 154 31.02 -19.85 0.58
C ILE A 154 30.00 -18.71 0.80
N VAL A 155 30.15 -17.61 0.06
CA VAL A 155 29.31 -16.43 0.21
C VAL A 155 28.25 -16.48 -0.88
N LYS A 156 26.98 -16.64 -0.55
CA LYS A 156 25.89 -16.47 -1.53
C LYS A 156 25.35 -15.04 -1.50
N PRO A 157 24.96 -14.46 -2.65
CA PRO A 157 24.37 -13.14 -2.67
C PRO A 157 22.98 -13.14 -2.01
N ALA A 158 22.50 -11.95 -1.66
CA ALA A 158 21.17 -11.77 -1.08
C ALA A 158 20.09 -12.31 -2.02
N GLY A 159 19.11 -13.01 -1.45
CA GLY A 159 17.94 -13.48 -2.17
C GLY A 159 16.81 -12.46 -2.14
N SER A 160 15.61 -12.92 -2.52
CA SER A 160 14.40 -12.14 -2.36
C SER A 160 13.23 -13.01 -1.88
N LEU A 161 12.47 -12.48 -0.94
CA LEU A 161 11.17 -13.01 -0.54
C LEU A 161 10.10 -12.32 -1.38
N THR A 162 9.41 -13.06 -2.23
CA THR A 162 8.28 -12.55 -3.01
C THR A 162 6.99 -12.94 -2.31
N VAL A 163 6.16 -11.94 -2.01
CA VAL A 163 4.85 -12.13 -1.35
C VAL A 163 3.76 -11.59 -2.26
N THR A 164 2.79 -12.45 -2.54
CA THR A 164 1.55 -12.06 -3.23
C THR A 164 0.51 -11.75 -2.18
N TYR A 165 -0.01 -10.54 -2.22
CA TYR A 165 -1.12 -10.07 -1.42
C TYR A 165 -2.39 -10.08 -2.25
N LYS A 166 -3.50 -10.47 -1.62
CA LYS A 166 -4.84 -10.29 -2.16
C LYS A 166 -5.59 -9.34 -1.24
N ARG A 167 -6.34 -8.40 -1.82
CA ARG A 167 -7.23 -7.55 -1.03
C ARG A 167 -8.43 -8.40 -0.60
N ARG A 168 -8.75 -8.41 0.69
CA ARG A 168 -10.07 -8.85 1.13
C ARG A 168 -11.02 -7.80 0.57
N GLU A 169 -11.93 -8.20 -0.30
CA GLU A 169 -13.07 -7.35 -0.65
C GLU A 169 -13.82 -7.04 0.64
N SER A 170 -13.38 -5.98 1.30
CA SER A 170 -14.06 -5.34 2.40
C SER A 170 -14.84 -4.25 1.73
N GLU A 171 -16.12 -4.53 1.49
CA GLU A 171 -17.23 -3.58 1.55
C GLU A 171 -16.77 -2.12 1.45
N ALA A 172 -16.98 -1.52 0.27
CA ALA A 172 -17.12 -0.09 0.20
C ALA A 172 -18.21 0.33 1.20
N SER A 173 -17.80 0.76 2.39
CA SER A 173 -18.61 1.40 3.43
C SER A 173 -19.99 0.76 3.69
N PRO A 174 -20.15 -0.14 4.69
CA PRO A 174 -21.48 -0.50 5.20
C PRO A 174 -22.18 0.68 5.91
N ALA A 175 -21.54 1.87 6.01
CA ALA A 175 -22.14 3.08 6.56
C ALA A 175 -22.96 3.87 5.54
N ALA A 176 -22.77 3.66 4.22
CA ALA A 176 -23.60 4.30 3.19
C ALA A 176 -24.78 3.43 2.72
N ALA A 177 -24.71 2.10 2.92
CA ALA A 177 -25.80 1.19 2.54
C ALA A 177 -26.90 1.04 3.60
N ARG A 178 -26.70 1.53 4.83
CA ARG A 178 -27.69 1.42 5.91
C ARG A 178 -28.79 2.50 5.90
N SER A 179 -28.71 3.51 5.03
CA SER A 179 -29.80 4.49 4.85
C SER A 179 -30.84 4.05 3.81
N ASP A 180 -30.53 3.05 2.99
CA ASP A 180 -31.31 2.71 1.80
C ASP A 180 -32.09 1.40 1.96
N GLU A 181 -32.26 0.92 3.20
CA GLU A 181 -33.04 -0.27 3.54
C GLU A 181 -34.08 0.05 4.61
N LYS A 182 -35.30 -0.48 4.42
CA LYS A 182 -36.44 -0.44 5.34
C LYS A 182 -36.87 -1.85 5.68
N ILE A 183 -37.44 -2.06 6.87
CA ILE A 183 -37.98 -3.36 7.28
C ILE A 183 -39.42 -3.49 6.79
N CYS A 184 -39.76 -4.62 6.17
CA CYS A 184 -41.15 -4.92 5.80
C CYS A 184 -42.01 -5.22 7.04
N PRO A 185 -43.17 -4.57 7.24
CA PRO A 185 -44.01 -4.80 8.42
C PRO A 185 -44.64 -6.20 8.45
N ASP A 186 -44.85 -6.83 7.29
CA ASP A 186 -45.55 -8.13 7.22
C ASP A 186 -44.62 -9.33 7.44
N CYS A 187 -43.37 -9.25 6.98
CA CYS A 187 -42.44 -10.39 7.02
C CYS A 187 -41.13 -10.11 7.76
N ALA A 188 -40.94 -8.89 8.28
CA ALA A 188 -39.75 -8.47 9.02
C ALA A 188 -38.40 -8.59 8.28
N GLU A 189 -38.42 -8.84 6.98
CA GLU A 189 -37.21 -8.90 6.15
C GLU A 189 -36.76 -7.49 5.71
N PRO A 190 -35.44 -7.25 5.56
CA PRO A 190 -34.92 -6.00 5.02
C PRO A 190 -35.19 -5.89 3.52
N VAL A 191 -35.69 -4.73 3.10
CA VAL A 191 -36.01 -4.41 1.71
C VAL A 191 -35.43 -3.04 1.38
N LYS A 192 -35.06 -2.79 0.12
CA LYS A 192 -34.62 -1.45 -0.30
C LYS A 192 -35.66 -0.37 0.02
N ALA A 193 -35.23 0.80 0.48
CA ALA A 193 -36.08 1.93 0.87
C ALA A 193 -37.00 2.37 -0.28
N GLU A 194 -36.46 2.41 -1.51
CA GLU A 194 -37.16 2.73 -2.76
C GLU A 194 -38.16 1.65 -3.24
N ALA A 195 -38.21 0.47 -2.61
CA ALA A 195 -39.09 -0.61 -3.05
C ALA A 195 -40.57 -0.27 -2.78
N LYS A 196 -41.38 -0.27 -3.84
CA LYS A 196 -42.85 -0.17 -3.78
C LYS A 196 -43.52 -1.49 -3.34
N ILE A 197 -42.84 -2.62 -3.56
CA ILE A 197 -43.35 -3.97 -3.23
C ILE A 197 -42.23 -4.79 -2.58
N CYS A 198 -42.53 -5.47 -1.47
CA CYS A 198 -41.62 -6.37 -0.80
C CYS A 198 -41.29 -7.60 -1.67
N ARG A 199 -40.00 -7.90 -1.84
CA ARG A 199 -39.54 -9.07 -2.63
C ARG A 199 -39.96 -10.41 -2.01
N TYR A 200 -40.09 -10.47 -0.69
CA TYR A 200 -40.31 -11.71 0.05
C TYR A 200 -41.79 -12.05 0.20
N CYS A 201 -42.60 -11.11 0.70
CA CYS A 201 -44.03 -11.34 0.96
C CYS A 201 -44.99 -10.62 0.00
N ARG A 202 -44.47 -9.81 -0.94
CA ARG A 202 -45.26 -8.98 -1.87
C ARG A 202 -46.14 -7.90 -1.22
N HIS A 203 -45.91 -7.55 0.04
CA HIS A 203 -46.52 -6.38 0.66
C HIS A 203 -46.27 -5.10 -0.16
N SER A 204 -47.32 -4.31 -0.42
CA SER A 204 -47.21 -3.03 -1.12
C SER A 204 -47.01 -1.89 -0.13
N PHE A 205 -45.90 -1.19 -0.25
CA PHE A 205 -45.64 0.04 0.49
C PHE A 205 -46.32 1.20 -0.26
N SER A 206 -47.64 1.34 -0.12
CA SER A 206 -48.37 2.52 -0.58
C SER A 206 -47.94 3.74 0.24
N GLU A 207 -47.73 4.89 -0.42
CA GLU A 207 -47.32 6.17 0.19
C GLU A 207 -48.25 6.62 1.34
#